data_AF-A0A291QV23-F1
#
_entry.id   AF-A0A291QV23-F1
#
_cell.length_a   1.000
_cell.length_b   1.000
_cell.length_c   1.000
_cell.angle_alpha   90.00
_cell.angle_beta   90.00
_cell.angle_gamma   90.00
#
_symmetry.space_group_name_H-M   'P 1'
#
loop_
_entity.id
_entity.type
_entity.pdbx_description
1 polymer ?
#
loop_
_entity_poly.entity_id
_entity_poly.type
_entity_poly.pdbx_seq_one_letter_code
_entity_poly.pdbx_strand_id
1 'polypeptide(L)'
;MLALLKRLRSFAYNSYTTAEQRALKSYMFLGANAYELAKAKLLFDYIFFVLLTSITIFILVIARQDYYNLINCSFFTAIFFGCFISLHIGKKLVHIGMLTAYNTVLYTVAASIINNLDIGPMFTVPMLLGILLAHITNPGKHTFILVGIVFLYLSAVSYAEFKGISLNLTRLEDSQVINNARPFFSAVYILLLLRVFGLHYRDVIILSQQESTEHQKQFSALVNQNLIKQFIIVKGLSRSGKSKYLDGTMELDECFTEIERQCDSAIQYLDHQGYDDPGHNQHTS
;
A
#
# COMPACT_ATOMS: atom_id res chain seq x y z
N MET A 1 31.29 5.13 20.88
CA MET A 1 29.85 5.32 20.59
C MET A 1 29.52 5.18 19.09
N LEU A 2 30.17 5.93 18.19
CA LEU A 2 29.97 5.83 16.72
C LEU A 2 30.21 4.44 16.11
N ALA A 3 31.23 3.71 16.57
CA ALA A 3 31.52 2.35 16.07
C ALA A 3 30.45 1.32 16.48
N LEU A 4 29.87 1.46 17.69
CA LEU A 4 28.76 0.63 18.15
C LEU A 4 27.49 0.92 17.35
N LEU A 5 27.18 2.20 17.09
CA LEU A 5 26.05 2.59 16.25
C LEU A 5 26.18 2.07 14.81
N LYS A 6 27.38 2.11 14.22
CA LYS A 6 27.64 1.53 12.89
C LYS A 6 27.44 0.01 12.87
N ARG A 7 27.91 -0.71 13.90
CA ARG A 7 27.72 -2.16 14.03
C ARG A 7 26.25 -2.54 14.25
N LEU A 8 25.54 -1.81 15.12
CA LEU A 8 24.10 -1.99 15.34
C LEU A 8 23.31 -1.74 14.05
N ARG A 9 23.64 -0.67 13.32
CA ARG A 9 23.02 -0.38 12.02
C ARG A 9 23.28 -1.47 11.00
N SER A 10 24.52 -1.95 10.85
CA SER A 10 24.83 -3.00 9.87
C SER A 10 24.18 -4.33 10.26
N PHE A 11 24.11 -4.64 11.56
CA PHE A 11 23.43 -5.82 12.06
C PHE A 11 21.92 -5.74 11.78
N ALA A 12 21.26 -4.63 12.15
CA ALA A 12 19.84 -4.43 11.88
C ALA A 12 19.52 -4.50 10.38
N TYR A 13 20.37 -3.89 9.55
CA TYR A 13 20.23 -3.95 8.10
C TYR A 13 20.38 -5.38 7.57
N ASN A 14 21.41 -6.12 7.99
CA ASN A 14 21.63 -7.50 7.54
C ASN A 14 20.53 -8.45 8.01
N SER A 15 20.07 -8.31 9.26
CA SER A 15 18.96 -9.11 9.79
C SER A 15 17.68 -8.84 9.01
N TYR A 16 17.38 -7.57 8.73
CA TYR A 16 16.21 -7.18 7.94
C TYR A 16 16.29 -7.72 6.50
N THR A 17 17.39 -7.50 5.78
CA THR A 17 17.53 -7.94 4.38
C THR A 17 17.51 -9.47 4.26
N THR A 18 18.13 -10.18 5.21
CA THR A 18 18.10 -11.64 5.23
C THR A 18 16.69 -12.17 5.49
N ALA A 19 15.97 -11.55 6.43
CA ALA A 19 14.59 -11.92 6.73
C ALA A 19 13.65 -11.61 5.54
N GLU A 20 13.82 -10.45 4.92
CA GLU A 20 13.05 -10.03 3.73
C GLU A 20 13.27 -10.99 2.58
N GLN A 21 14.53 -11.29 2.23
CA GLN A 21 14.86 -12.21 1.15
C GLN A 21 14.28 -13.60 1.40
N ARG A 22 14.31 -14.10 2.64
CA ARG A 22 13.74 -15.42 2.97
C ARG A 22 12.22 -15.42 2.89
N ALA A 23 11.55 -14.42 3.46
CA ALA A 23 10.10 -14.36 3.49
C ALA A 23 9.49 -14.11 2.10
N LEU A 24 10.14 -13.30 1.26
CA LEU A 24 9.64 -12.95 -0.08
C LEU A 24 10.13 -13.89 -1.18
N LYS A 25 11.06 -14.82 -0.91
CA LYS A 25 11.60 -15.76 -1.90
C LYS A 25 10.51 -16.53 -2.64
N SER A 26 9.48 -16.96 -1.92
CA SER A 26 8.37 -17.74 -2.47
C SER A 26 7.58 -16.91 -3.52
N TYR A 27 7.34 -15.63 -3.26
CA TYR A 27 6.60 -14.75 -4.18
C TYR A 27 7.41 -14.29 -5.39
N MET A 28 8.73 -14.14 -5.23
CA MET A 28 9.63 -13.84 -6.36
C MET A 28 9.70 -15.00 -7.35
N PHE A 29 9.69 -16.24 -6.87
CA PHE A 29 9.77 -17.43 -7.73
C PHE A 29 8.44 -17.74 -8.43
N LEU A 30 7.30 -17.34 -7.85
CA LEU A 30 5.97 -17.60 -8.41
C LEU A 30 5.55 -16.66 -9.55
N GLY A 31 6.41 -15.73 -9.98
CA GLY A 31 6.08 -14.78 -11.05
C GLY A 31 4.98 -13.79 -10.66
N ALA A 32 4.89 -13.42 -9.38
CA ALA A 32 3.88 -12.51 -8.89
C ALA A 32 4.00 -11.12 -9.54
N ASN A 33 2.85 -10.52 -9.88
CA ASN A 33 2.78 -9.15 -10.38
C ASN A 33 3.46 -8.17 -9.41
N ALA A 34 4.06 -7.09 -9.93
CA ALA A 34 4.77 -6.09 -9.13
C ALA A 34 3.93 -5.56 -7.94
N TYR A 35 2.61 -5.46 -8.15
CA TYR A 35 1.63 -5.08 -7.14
C TYR A 35 1.48 -6.10 -5.99
N GLU A 36 1.46 -7.39 -6.29
CA GLU A 36 1.36 -8.44 -5.27
C GLU A 36 2.66 -8.55 -4.46
N LEU A 37 3.81 -8.37 -5.12
CA LEU A 37 5.11 -8.32 -4.45
C LEU A 37 5.21 -7.11 -3.50
N ALA A 38 4.72 -5.96 -3.92
CA ALA A 38 4.60 -4.75 -3.09
C ALA A 38 3.73 -5.00 -1.84
N LYS A 39 2.54 -5.60 -2.01
CA LYS A 39 1.69 -5.99 -0.87
C LYS A 39 2.37 -6.97 0.06
N ALA A 40 3.08 -7.96 -0.47
CA ALA A 40 3.81 -8.95 0.33
C ALA A 40 4.90 -8.26 1.17
N LYS A 41 5.62 -7.31 0.57
CA LYS A 41 6.65 -6.52 1.23
C LYS A 41 6.10 -5.65 2.35
N LEU A 42 4.98 -4.98 2.10
CA LEU A 42 4.31 -4.15 3.11
C LEU A 42 3.82 -4.99 4.29
N LEU A 43 3.24 -6.17 4.02
CA LEU A 43 2.79 -7.10 5.05
C LEU A 43 3.96 -7.69 5.85
N PHE A 44 5.06 -8.03 5.17
CA PHE A 44 6.30 -8.46 5.81
C PHE A 44 6.84 -7.38 6.76
N ASP A 45 6.97 -6.14 6.27
CA ASP A 45 7.47 -5.02 7.07
C ASP A 45 6.63 -4.85 8.33
N TYR A 46 5.30 -4.84 8.19
CA TYR A 46 4.39 -4.73 9.31
C TYR A 46 4.59 -5.85 10.35
N ILE A 47 4.55 -7.11 9.92
CA ILE A 47 4.71 -8.27 10.82
C ILE A 47 6.09 -8.24 11.49
N PHE A 48 7.15 -7.92 10.74
CA PHE A 48 8.51 -7.84 11.25
C PHE A 48 8.64 -6.79 12.36
N PHE A 49 8.10 -5.59 12.15
CA PHE A 49 8.15 -4.52 13.15
C PHE A 49 7.27 -4.79 14.37
N VAL A 50 6.11 -5.42 14.17
CA VAL A 50 5.27 -5.86 15.30
C VAL A 50 6.01 -6.89 16.14
N LEU A 51 6.63 -7.90 15.51
CA LEU A 51 7.43 -8.89 16.23
C LEU A 51 8.62 -8.25 16.96
N LEU A 52 9.32 -7.31 16.32
CA LEU A 52 10.43 -6.58 16.95
C LEU A 52 9.95 -5.78 18.17
N THR A 53 8.82 -5.10 18.06
CA THR A 53 8.21 -4.33 19.16
C THR A 53 7.73 -5.25 20.28
N SER A 54 7.13 -6.40 19.93
CA SER A 54 6.72 -7.42 20.89
C SER A 54 7.90 -7.92 21.72
N ILE A 55 9.08 -8.13 21.14
CA ILE A 55 10.28 -8.53 21.88
C ILE A 55 10.63 -7.49 22.96
N THR A 56 10.56 -6.19 22.63
CA THR A 56 10.82 -5.13 23.61
C THR A 56 9.77 -5.14 24.72
N ILE A 57 8.50 -5.31 24.38
CA ILE A 57 7.40 -5.40 25.36
C ILE A 57 7.59 -6.62 26.27
N PHE A 58 7.98 -7.76 25.71
CA PHE A 58 8.27 -8.98 26.46
C PHE A 58 9.33 -8.76 27.54
N ILE A 59 10.44 -8.11 27.20
CA ILE A 59 11.50 -7.81 28.16
C ILE A 59 10.96 -6.93 29.29
N LEU A 60 10.13 -5.93 28.96
CA LEU A 60 9.52 -5.02 29.93
C LEU A 60 8.52 -5.74 30.85
N VAL A 61 7.67 -6.61 30.29
CA VAL A 61 6.68 -7.38 31.07
C VAL A 61 7.36 -8.38 32.00
N ILE A 62 8.42 -9.06 31.54
CA ILE A 62 9.23 -9.97 32.37
C ILE A 62 9.86 -9.18 33.53
N ALA A 63 10.42 -8.00 33.27
CA ALA A 63 11.01 -7.15 34.30
C ALA A 63 10.00 -6.72 35.38
N ARG A 64 8.71 -6.62 35.02
CA ARG A 64 7.62 -6.25 35.93
C ARG A 64 6.94 -7.45 36.63
N GLN A 65 7.32 -8.67 36.29
CA GLN A 65 6.73 -9.91 36.83
C GLN A 65 5.21 -9.99 36.66
N ASP A 66 4.67 -9.36 35.60
CA ASP A 66 3.24 -9.39 35.31
C ASP A 66 2.89 -10.62 34.47
N TYR A 67 2.55 -11.71 35.15
CA TYR A 67 2.26 -13.01 34.51
C TYR A 67 1.02 -12.98 33.61
N TYR A 68 0.02 -12.15 33.91
CA TYR A 68 -1.20 -12.04 33.10
C TYR A 68 -0.89 -11.38 31.75
N ASN A 69 -0.21 -10.24 31.79
CA ASN A 69 0.21 -9.57 30.56
C ASN A 69 1.24 -10.39 29.78
N LEU A 70 2.05 -11.22 30.45
CA LEU A 70 3.00 -12.11 29.79
C LEU A 70 2.29 -13.19 28.96
N ILE A 71 1.27 -13.84 29.53
CA ILE A 71 0.47 -14.86 28.82
C ILE A 71 -0.23 -14.21 27.62
N ASN A 72 -0.82 -13.03 27.82
CA ASN A 72 -1.52 -12.30 26.77
C ASN A 72 -0.58 -11.92 25.62
N CYS A 73 0.53 -11.23 25.91
CA CYS A 73 1.55 -10.90 24.91
C CYS A 73 2.12 -12.13 24.20
N SER A 74 2.27 -13.26 24.91
CA SER A 74 2.75 -14.51 24.32
C SER A 74 1.80 -15.07 23.29
N PHE A 75 0.50 -15.10 23.60
CA PHE A 75 -0.51 -15.57 22.69
C PHE A 75 -0.55 -14.72 21.41
N PHE A 76 -0.54 -13.40 21.55
CA PHE A 76 -0.54 -12.48 20.41
C PHE A 76 0.72 -12.61 19.55
N THR A 77 1.89 -12.69 20.19
CA THR A 77 3.16 -12.85 19.47
C THR A 77 3.23 -14.18 18.72
N ALA A 78 2.69 -15.27 19.29
CA ALA A 78 2.61 -16.56 18.62
C ALA A 78 1.78 -16.48 17.32
N ILE A 79 0.68 -15.71 17.32
CA ILE A 79 -0.15 -15.52 16.13
C ILE A 79 0.61 -14.74 15.04
N PHE A 80 1.28 -13.65 15.39
CA PHE A 80 2.11 -12.89 14.43
C PHE A 80 3.27 -13.73 13.89
N PHE A 81 3.87 -14.59 14.72
CA PHE A 81 4.88 -15.53 14.29
C PHE A 81 4.31 -16.57 13.31
N GLY A 82 3.11 -17.08 13.57
CA GLY A 82 2.37 -17.93 12.63
C GLY A 82 2.06 -17.24 11.30
N CYS A 83 1.74 -15.94 11.33
CA CYS A 83 1.56 -15.13 10.12
C CYS A 83 2.88 -14.98 9.34
N PHE A 84 4.00 -14.77 10.04
CA PHE A 84 5.33 -14.72 9.45
C PHE A 84 5.72 -16.04 8.75
N ILE A 85 5.49 -17.17 9.42
CA ILE A 85 5.71 -18.50 8.82
C ILE A 85 4.79 -18.71 7.61
N SER A 86 3.53 -18.33 7.70
CA SER A 86 2.58 -18.43 6.58
C SER A 86 3.02 -17.61 5.38
N LEU A 87 3.65 -16.45 5.62
CA LEU A 87 4.24 -15.61 4.58
C LEU A 87 5.44 -16.29 3.92
N HIS A 88 6.32 -16.90 4.72
CA HIS A 88 7.47 -17.66 4.22
C HIS A 88 7.07 -18.88 3.37
N ILE A 89 5.96 -19.55 3.72
CA ILE A 89 5.44 -20.69 2.94
C ILE A 89 4.81 -20.22 1.61
N GLY A 90 4.45 -18.94 1.47
CA GLY A 90 3.81 -18.42 0.26
C GLY A 90 2.29 -18.64 0.22
N LYS A 91 1.61 -18.69 1.38
CA LYS A 91 0.13 -18.74 1.40
C LYS A 91 -0.48 -17.46 0.81
N LYS A 92 -1.69 -17.53 0.26
CA LYS A 92 -2.38 -16.36 -0.33
C LYS A 92 -2.32 -15.13 0.59
N LEU A 93 -1.77 -14.01 0.09
CA LEU A 93 -1.58 -12.76 0.84
C LEU A 93 -2.85 -12.29 1.53
N VAL A 94 -4.00 -12.45 0.86
CA VAL A 94 -5.32 -12.07 1.40
C VAL A 94 -5.56 -12.71 2.76
N HIS A 95 -5.26 -13.99 2.92
CA HIS A 95 -5.53 -14.69 4.19
C HIS A 95 -4.59 -14.22 5.30
N ILE A 96 -3.31 -14.06 4.98
CA ILE A 96 -2.31 -13.61 5.95
C ILE A 96 -2.61 -12.16 6.38
N GLY A 97 -2.91 -11.31 5.41
CA GLY A 97 -3.29 -9.91 5.61
C GLY A 97 -4.51 -9.76 6.49
N MET A 98 -5.58 -10.51 6.19
CA MET A 98 -6.79 -10.52 6.99
C MET A 98 -6.56 -11.02 8.41
N LEU A 99 -5.85 -12.14 8.58
CA LEU A 99 -5.53 -12.68 9.90
C LEU A 99 -4.72 -11.67 10.72
N THR A 100 -3.74 -11.02 10.08
CA THR A 100 -2.88 -10.02 10.70
C THR A 100 -3.68 -8.78 11.12
N ALA A 101 -4.58 -8.29 10.26
CA ALA A 101 -5.43 -7.14 10.53
C ALA A 101 -6.42 -7.39 11.68
N TYR A 102 -7.17 -8.51 11.63
CA TYR A 102 -8.12 -8.86 12.69
C TYR A 102 -7.42 -9.04 14.04
N ASN A 103 -6.29 -9.75 14.08
CA ASN A 103 -5.57 -9.94 15.34
C ASN A 103 -5.01 -8.62 15.89
N THR A 104 -4.55 -7.71 15.03
CA THR A 104 -4.12 -6.38 15.46
C THR A 104 -5.25 -5.62 16.15
N VAL A 105 -6.43 -5.60 15.53
CA VAL A 105 -7.58 -4.85 16.08
C VAL A 105 -8.17 -5.52 17.30
N LEU A 106 -8.35 -6.84 17.28
CA LEU A 106 -8.84 -7.57 18.45
C LEU A 106 -7.88 -7.45 19.63
N TYR A 107 -6.56 -7.51 19.38
CA TYR A 107 -5.56 -7.30 20.42
C TYR A 107 -5.68 -5.92 21.05
N THR A 108 -5.72 -4.88 20.23
CA THR A 108 -5.76 -3.49 20.70
C THR A 108 -7.05 -3.18 21.44
N VAL A 109 -8.19 -3.72 20.99
CA VAL A 109 -9.48 -3.61 21.68
C VAL A 109 -9.42 -4.34 23.04
N ALA A 110 -8.95 -5.58 23.07
CA ALA A 110 -8.83 -6.34 24.31
C ALA A 110 -7.86 -5.67 25.29
N ALA A 111 -6.71 -5.19 24.81
CA ALA A 111 -5.72 -4.49 25.59
C ALA A 111 -6.28 -3.16 26.14
N SER A 112 -7.07 -2.43 25.36
CA SER A 112 -7.73 -1.21 25.82
C SER A 112 -8.76 -1.50 26.92
N ILE A 113 -9.58 -2.55 26.76
CA ILE A 113 -10.56 -2.96 27.79
C ILE A 113 -9.87 -3.31 29.11
N ILE A 114 -8.74 -4.03 29.06
CA ILE A 114 -7.96 -4.37 30.26
C ILE A 114 -7.37 -3.12 30.92
N ASN A 115 -6.99 -2.11 30.12
CA ASN A 115 -6.44 -0.84 30.59
C ASN A 115 -7.54 0.23 30.82
N ASN A 116 -8.64 -0.12 31.51
CA ASN A 116 -9.70 0.82 31.88
C ASN A 116 -10.31 1.61 30.69
N LEU A 117 -10.42 1.00 29.51
CA LEU A 117 -10.93 1.64 28.29
C LEU A 117 -10.08 2.82 27.77
N ASP A 118 -8.76 2.80 27.99
CA ASP A 118 -7.85 3.85 27.51
C ASP A 118 -7.86 3.97 25.97
N ILE A 119 -8.37 5.10 25.45
CA ILE A 119 -8.39 5.42 24.01
C ILE A 119 -7.11 6.18 23.57
N GLY A 120 -6.04 6.09 24.36
CA GLY A 120 -4.78 6.73 24.04
C GLY A 120 -4.20 6.33 22.68
N PRO A 121 -3.26 7.13 22.14
CA PRO A 121 -2.65 6.90 20.83
C PRO A 121 -1.96 5.53 20.71
N MET A 122 -1.53 4.95 21.84
CA MET A 122 -0.94 3.61 21.90
C MET A 122 -1.89 2.49 21.45
N PHE A 123 -3.20 2.67 21.61
CA PHE A 123 -4.21 1.69 21.22
C PHE A 123 -4.89 2.10 19.90
N THR A 124 -5.21 3.38 19.75
CA THR A 124 -5.92 3.92 18.59
C THR A 124 -5.10 3.83 17.29
N VAL A 125 -3.79 4.08 17.35
CA VAL A 125 -2.94 4.01 16.15
C VAL A 125 -2.86 2.59 15.58
N PRO A 126 -2.54 1.54 16.35
CA PRO A 126 -2.55 0.19 15.82
C PRO A 126 -3.94 -0.31 15.39
N MET A 127 -5.05 0.20 15.97
CA MET A 127 -6.39 -0.05 15.42
C MET A 127 -6.53 0.47 13.99
N LEU A 128 -6.13 1.73 13.75
CA LEU A 128 -6.15 2.34 12.42
C LEU A 128 -5.24 1.58 11.43
N LEU A 129 -4.06 1.17 11.89
CA LEU A 129 -3.09 0.43 11.10
C LEU A 129 -3.64 -0.95 10.69
N GLY A 130 -4.38 -1.62 11.59
CA GLY A 130 -5.09 -2.86 11.28
C GLY A 130 -6.17 -2.68 10.21
N ILE A 131 -6.96 -1.61 10.29
CA ILE A 131 -7.98 -1.27 9.28
C ILE A 131 -7.31 -1.01 7.92
N LEU A 132 -6.23 -0.22 7.89
CA LEU A 132 -5.49 0.07 6.67
C LEU A 132 -4.91 -1.21 6.05
N LEU A 133 -4.36 -2.10 6.88
CA LEU A 133 -3.81 -3.36 6.40
C LEU A 133 -4.90 -4.26 5.78
N ALA A 134 -6.10 -4.30 6.38
CA ALA A 134 -7.25 -4.97 5.79
C ALA A 134 -7.63 -4.36 4.44
N HIS A 135 -7.63 -3.03 4.33
CA HIS A 135 -7.93 -2.33 3.07
C HIS A 135 -6.93 -2.66 1.96
N ILE A 136 -5.63 -2.62 2.26
CA ILE A 136 -4.56 -2.92 1.28
C ILE A 136 -4.64 -4.37 0.81
N THR A 137 -4.89 -5.30 1.73
CA THR A 137 -4.88 -6.73 1.44
C THR A 137 -6.15 -7.21 0.76
N ASN A 138 -7.32 -6.66 1.13
CA ASN A 138 -8.60 -6.95 0.52
C ASN A 138 -9.55 -5.74 0.59
N PRO A 139 -9.56 -4.87 -0.43
CA PRO A 139 -10.44 -3.71 -0.47
C PRO A 139 -11.88 -4.19 -0.68
N GLY A 140 -12.64 -4.33 0.40
CA GLY A 140 -14.00 -4.88 0.33
C GLY A 140 -14.69 -5.00 1.68
N LYS A 141 -15.57 -6.01 1.79
CA LYS A 141 -16.47 -6.24 2.94
C LYS A 141 -15.74 -6.30 4.28
N HIS A 142 -14.53 -6.85 4.32
CA HIS A 142 -13.82 -7.04 5.57
C HIS A 142 -13.30 -5.74 6.19
N THR A 143 -12.87 -4.77 5.37
CA THR A 143 -12.49 -3.44 5.87
C THR A 143 -13.69 -2.77 6.53
N PHE A 144 -14.87 -2.83 5.91
CA PHE A 144 -16.10 -2.29 6.49
C PHE A 144 -16.49 -3.00 7.79
N ILE A 145 -16.34 -4.32 7.87
CA ILE A 145 -16.58 -5.08 9.10
C ILE A 145 -15.64 -4.59 10.21
N LEU A 146 -14.34 -4.45 9.92
CA LEU A 146 -13.34 -3.99 10.88
C LEU A 146 -13.60 -2.55 11.36
N VAL A 147 -13.93 -1.65 10.43
CA VAL A 147 -14.34 -0.27 10.75
C VAL A 147 -15.61 -0.29 11.61
N GLY A 148 -16.60 -1.10 11.28
CA GLY A 148 -17.83 -1.25 12.06
C GLY A 148 -17.58 -1.76 13.47
N ILE A 149 -16.68 -2.75 13.64
CA ILE A 149 -16.27 -3.25 14.96
C ILE A 149 -15.62 -2.14 15.79
N VAL A 150 -14.67 -1.40 15.21
CA VAL A 150 -13.99 -0.29 15.90
C VAL A 150 -14.97 0.84 16.23
N PHE A 151 -15.89 1.17 15.31
CA PHE A 151 -16.90 2.20 15.54
C PHE A 151 -17.88 1.82 16.65
N LEU A 152 -18.37 0.58 16.65
CA LEU A 152 -19.22 0.06 17.73
C LEU A 152 -18.48 0.07 19.06
N TYR A 153 -17.21 -0.33 19.06
CA TYR A 153 -16.37 -0.29 20.24
C TYR A 153 -16.20 1.13 20.77
N LEU A 154 -15.81 2.10 19.94
CA LEU A 154 -15.65 3.50 20.34
C LEU A 154 -16.97 4.12 20.82
N SER A 155 -18.09 3.77 20.19
CA SER A 155 -19.42 4.20 20.63
C SER A 155 -19.76 3.63 22.01
N ALA A 156 -19.44 2.36 22.25
CA ALA A 156 -19.63 1.71 23.54
C ALA A 156 -18.73 2.33 24.63
N VAL A 157 -17.47 2.66 24.30
CA VAL A 157 -16.57 3.34 25.23
C VAL A 157 -17.08 4.73 25.57
N SER A 158 -17.46 5.54 24.57
CA SER A 158 -18.01 6.89 24.78
C SER A 158 -19.29 6.85 25.62
N TYR A 159 -20.14 5.84 25.41
CA TYR A 159 -21.33 5.63 26.24
C TYR A 159 -20.98 5.24 27.69
N ALA A 160 -19.98 4.39 27.89
CA ALA A 160 -19.51 3.99 29.22
C ALA A 160 -18.90 5.18 29.99
N GLU A 161 -18.10 6.01 29.31
CA GLU A 161 -17.55 7.25 29.87
C GLU A 161 -18.65 8.24 30.25
N PHE A 162 -19.66 8.44 29.38
CA PHE A 162 -20.79 9.32 29.67
C PHE A 162 -21.58 8.88 30.91
N LYS A 163 -21.66 7.56 31.16
CA LYS A 163 -22.29 7.00 32.36
C LYS A 163 -21.37 6.92 33.58
N GLY A 164 -20.11 7.33 33.46
CA GLY A 164 -19.12 7.27 34.55
C GLY A 164 -18.76 5.84 34.97
N ILE A 165 -18.93 4.85 34.08
CA ILE A 165 -18.62 3.45 34.38
C ILE A 165 -17.13 3.22 34.15
N SER A 166 -16.33 3.39 35.20
CA SER A 166 -14.93 2.95 35.19
C SER A 166 -14.87 1.44 35.41
N LEU A 167 -14.56 0.68 34.35
CA LEU A 167 -14.27 -0.75 34.42
C LEU A 167 -12.90 -0.94 35.09
N ASN A 168 -12.86 -0.94 36.43
CA ASN A 168 -11.65 -1.20 37.23
C ASN A 168 -11.23 -2.67 37.14
N LEU A 169 -10.84 -3.17 35.97
CA LEU A 169 -10.37 -4.55 35.82
C LEU A 169 -8.88 -4.70 36.14
N THR A 170 -8.04 -3.70 35.87
CA THR A 170 -6.67 -3.67 36.40
C THR A 170 -6.16 -2.23 36.31
N ARG A 171 -6.10 -1.51 37.44
CA ARG A 171 -5.49 -0.19 37.50
C ARG A 171 -3.97 -0.33 37.26
N LEU A 172 -3.51 -0.19 36.01
CA LEU A 172 -2.08 0.05 35.69
C LEU A 172 -1.66 1.50 36.03
N GLU A 173 -2.38 2.16 36.93
CA GLU A 173 -2.38 3.63 37.07
C GLU A 173 -1.17 4.16 37.84
N ASP A 174 -0.32 3.32 38.45
CA ASP A 174 0.68 3.83 39.40
C ASP A 174 2.15 3.56 39.02
N SER A 175 2.47 3.59 37.72
CA SER A 175 3.89 3.56 37.34
C SER A 175 4.26 4.64 36.35
N GLN A 176 5.05 5.61 36.83
CA GLN A 176 5.74 6.64 36.04
C GLN A 176 6.43 6.06 34.78
N VAL A 177 6.81 4.78 34.81
CA VAL A 177 7.40 4.05 33.69
C VAL A 177 6.46 3.93 32.48
N ILE A 178 5.16 3.70 32.66
CA ILE A 178 4.20 3.60 31.54
C ILE A 178 3.98 4.98 30.92
N ASN A 179 3.87 6.01 31.76
CA ASN A 179 3.71 7.37 31.27
C ASN A 179 4.94 7.85 30.50
N ASN A 180 6.15 7.45 30.93
CA ASN A 180 7.39 7.72 30.19
C ASN A 180 7.54 6.88 28.91
N ALA A 181 7.00 5.66 28.86
CA ALA A 181 7.10 4.79 27.69
C ALA A 181 6.04 5.07 26.61
N ARG A 182 4.89 5.65 26.98
CA ARG A 182 3.81 6.07 26.05
C ARG A 182 4.28 6.86 24.82
N PRO A 183 5.08 7.95 24.96
CA PRO A 183 5.54 8.71 23.79
C PRO A 183 6.47 7.89 22.90
N PHE A 184 7.28 6.99 23.47
CA PHE A 184 8.16 6.12 22.70
C PHE A 184 7.36 5.14 21.83
N PHE A 185 6.37 4.46 22.41
CA PHE A 185 5.49 3.57 21.65
C PHE A 185 4.69 4.33 20.58
N SER A 186 4.15 5.51 20.93
CA SER A 186 3.46 6.36 19.96
C SER A 186 4.37 6.75 18.78
N ALA A 187 5.63 7.11 19.03
CA ALA A 187 6.59 7.44 17.97
C ALA A 187 6.88 6.23 17.07
N VAL A 188 7.06 5.03 17.64
CA VAL A 188 7.25 3.79 16.87
C VAL A 188 6.03 3.50 15.99
N TYR A 189 4.81 3.65 16.52
CA TYR A 189 3.58 3.45 15.76
C TYR A 189 3.38 4.49 14.65
N ILE A 190 3.74 5.76 14.88
CA ILE A 190 3.71 6.80 13.84
C ILE A 190 4.71 6.49 12.73
N LEU A 191 5.94 6.05 13.08
CA LEU A 191 6.92 5.62 12.08
C LEU A 191 6.41 4.42 11.27
N LEU A 192 5.68 3.50 11.91
CA LEU A 192 5.04 2.39 11.22
C LEU A 192 3.95 2.85 10.27
N LEU A 193 3.07 3.75 10.69
CA LEU A 193 2.08 4.37 9.81
C LEU A 193 2.76 5.04 8.62
N LEU A 194 3.76 5.89 8.85
CA LEU A 194 4.46 6.61 7.78
C LEU A 194 5.11 5.65 6.78
N ARG A 195 5.70 4.56 7.26
CA ARG A 195 6.29 3.54 6.39
C ARG A 195 5.24 2.76 5.60
N VAL A 196 4.15 2.35 6.24
CA VAL A 196 3.07 1.61 5.58
C VAL A 196 2.37 2.48 4.54
N PHE A 197 2.02 3.72 4.88
CA PHE A 197 1.45 4.69 3.94
C PHE A 197 2.43 5.05 2.82
N GLY A 198 3.69 5.35 3.16
CA GLY A 198 4.70 5.75 2.18
C GLY A 198 5.01 4.66 1.16
N LEU A 199 5.11 3.41 1.60
CA LEU A 199 5.27 2.27 0.69
C LEU A 199 4.02 2.06 -0.15
N HIS A 200 2.84 2.03 0.46
CA HIS A 200 1.59 1.84 -0.28
C HIS A 200 1.38 2.91 -1.35
N TYR A 201 1.60 4.19 -1.02
CA TYR A 201 1.42 5.29 -1.95
C TYR A 201 2.44 5.26 -3.09
N ARG A 202 3.71 4.96 -2.79
CA ARG A 202 4.74 4.77 -3.81
C ARG A 202 4.37 3.65 -4.77
N ASP A 203 3.87 2.54 -4.24
CA ASP A 203 3.54 1.37 -5.05
C ASP A 203 2.28 1.61 -5.91
N VAL A 204 1.29 2.37 -5.41
CA VAL A 204 0.14 2.84 -6.21
C VAL A 204 0.59 3.79 -7.33
N ILE A 205 1.52 4.72 -7.04
CA ILE A 205 2.08 5.61 -8.07
C ILE A 205 2.79 4.80 -9.16
N ILE A 206 3.65 3.85 -8.77
CA ILE A 206 4.37 3.00 -9.73
C ILE A 206 3.37 2.21 -10.60
N LEU A 207 2.31 1.67 -10.01
CA LEU A 207 1.26 0.97 -10.75
C LEU A 207 0.58 1.90 -11.77
N SER A 208 0.18 3.10 -11.34
CA SER A 208 -0.45 4.09 -12.22
C SER A 208 0.48 4.53 -13.36
N GLN A 209 1.78 4.64 -13.10
CA GLN A 209 2.78 4.91 -14.12
C GLN A 209 2.89 3.76 -15.13
N GLN A 210 2.88 2.51 -14.66
CA GLN A 210 2.93 1.34 -15.54
C GLN A 210 1.70 1.29 -16.45
N GLU A 211 0.49 1.46 -15.92
CA GLU A 211 -0.75 1.54 -16.72
C GLU A 211 -0.68 2.66 -17.76
N SER A 212 -0.22 3.86 -17.38
CA SER A 212 -0.07 4.97 -18.32
C SER A 212 0.90 4.65 -19.47
N THR A 213 2.01 3.96 -19.19
CA THR A 213 2.98 3.56 -20.23
C THR A 213 2.45 2.43 -21.12
N GLU A 214 1.63 1.53 -20.59
CA GLU A 214 0.99 0.48 -21.38
C GLU A 214 -0.06 1.08 -22.31
N HIS A 215 -0.89 2.00 -21.82
CA HIS A 215 -1.81 2.77 -22.65
C HIS A 215 -1.07 3.55 -23.73
N GLN A 216 0.04 4.21 -23.39
CA GLN A 216 0.86 4.95 -24.36
C GLN A 216 1.49 4.03 -25.41
N LYS A 217 1.93 2.82 -25.04
CA LYS A 217 2.46 1.82 -25.98
C LYS A 217 1.38 1.25 -26.90
N GLN A 218 0.20 0.94 -26.35
CA GLN A 218 -0.95 0.49 -27.15
C GLN A 218 -1.37 1.57 -28.15
N PHE A 219 -1.40 2.82 -27.71
CA PHE A 219 -1.69 3.96 -28.57
C PHE A 219 -0.62 4.17 -29.65
N SER A 220 0.67 4.10 -29.28
CA SER A 220 1.78 4.16 -30.23
C SER A 220 1.74 3.04 -31.26
N ALA A 221 1.39 1.82 -30.84
CA ALA A 221 1.20 0.69 -31.74
C ALA A 221 0.03 0.91 -32.71
N LEU A 222 -1.09 1.49 -32.24
CA LEU A 222 -2.24 1.85 -33.07
C LEU A 222 -1.86 2.91 -34.12
N VAL A 223 -1.18 3.98 -33.69
CA VAL A 223 -0.69 5.05 -34.58
C VAL A 223 0.25 4.48 -35.64
N ASN A 224 1.21 3.64 -35.23
CA ASN A 224 2.16 3.04 -36.16
C ASN A 224 1.46 2.10 -37.16
N GLN A 225 0.47 1.32 -36.72
CA GLN A 225 -0.32 0.48 -37.62
C GLN A 225 -1.11 1.30 -38.65
N ASN A 226 -1.67 2.44 -38.25
CA ASN A 226 -2.39 3.33 -39.15
C ASN A 226 -1.44 4.05 -40.13
N LEU A 227 -0.28 4.53 -39.66
CA LEU A 227 0.76 5.11 -40.52
C LEU A 227 1.31 4.09 -41.53
N ILE A 228 1.54 2.84 -41.12
CA ILE A 228 1.97 1.76 -42.03
C ILE A 228 0.90 1.48 -43.09
N LYS A 229 -0.39 1.45 -42.72
CA LYS A 229 -1.49 1.30 -43.69
C LYS A 229 -1.49 2.43 -44.71
N GLN A 230 -1.40 3.69 -44.25
CA GLN A 230 -1.36 4.86 -45.14
C GLN A 230 -0.10 4.85 -46.03
N PHE A 231 1.06 4.50 -45.49
CA PHE A 231 2.30 4.36 -46.26
C PHE A 231 2.23 3.25 -47.32
N ILE A 232 1.59 2.12 -47.01
CA ILE A 232 1.36 1.04 -47.98
C ILE A 232 0.41 1.51 -49.09
N ILE A 233 -0.64 2.27 -48.76
CA ILE A 233 -1.56 2.86 -49.74
C ILE A 233 -0.81 3.84 -50.65
N VAL A 234 -0.02 4.76 -50.09
CA VAL A 234 0.81 5.70 -50.86
C VAL A 234 1.83 4.96 -51.73
N LYS A 235 2.46 3.89 -51.23
CA LYS A 235 3.42 3.08 -52.00
C LYS A 235 2.72 2.27 -53.12
N GLY A 236 1.51 1.78 -52.87
CA GLY A 236 0.66 1.11 -53.86
C GLY A 236 0.19 2.08 -54.96
N LEU A 237 -0.27 3.27 -54.56
CA LEU A 237 -0.63 4.38 -55.43
C LEU A 237 0.59 4.95 -56.17
N SER A 238 1.78 4.95 -55.59
CA SER A 238 3.02 5.35 -56.28
C SER A 238 3.45 4.30 -57.31
N ARG A 239 3.25 3.01 -57.04
CA ARG A 239 3.48 1.93 -58.03
C ARG A 239 2.47 1.98 -59.18
N SER A 240 1.20 2.23 -58.88
CA SER A 240 0.14 2.46 -59.88
C SER A 240 0.30 3.80 -60.60
N GLY A 241 0.79 4.81 -59.88
CA GLY A 241 1.15 6.13 -60.37
C GLY A 241 2.32 6.04 -61.34
N LYS A 242 3.31 5.18 -61.13
CA LYS A 242 4.41 4.98 -62.09
C LYS A 242 3.95 4.38 -63.44
N SER A 243 2.83 3.65 -63.47
CA SER A 243 2.21 3.22 -64.73
C SER A 243 1.30 4.29 -65.35
N LYS A 244 0.68 5.17 -64.54
CA LYS A 244 -0.16 6.30 -65.01
C LYS A 244 0.61 7.61 -65.26
N TYR A 245 1.84 7.77 -64.76
CA TYR A 245 2.69 8.96 -64.98
C TYR A 245 3.21 9.01 -66.42
N LEU A 246 3.18 7.87 -67.11
CA LEU A 246 3.35 7.78 -68.55
C LEU A 246 2.13 8.35 -69.32
N ASP A 247 1.01 8.62 -68.64
CA ASP A 247 -0.30 8.95 -69.24
C ASP A 247 -0.86 10.32 -68.79
N GLY A 248 -0.06 11.12 -68.06
CA GLY A 248 -0.26 12.57 -67.93
C GLY A 248 -1.57 13.05 -67.28
N THR A 249 -1.96 12.53 -66.11
CA THR A 249 -3.22 12.94 -65.44
C THR A 249 -3.06 13.43 -63.99
N MET A 250 -3.84 14.46 -63.67
CA MET A 250 -3.82 15.40 -62.52
C MET A 250 -4.30 14.81 -61.17
N GLU A 251 -4.32 13.49 -61.00
CA GLU A 251 -4.96 12.79 -59.84
C GLU A 251 -4.07 12.73 -58.57
N LEU A 252 -2.82 13.19 -58.64
CA LEU A 252 -1.85 13.04 -57.55
C LEU A 252 -2.03 14.10 -56.44
N ASP A 253 -2.44 15.32 -56.80
CA ASP A 253 -2.59 16.44 -55.86
C ASP A 253 -3.77 16.24 -54.92
N GLU A 254 -4.91 15.74 -55.41
CA GLU A 254 -6.10 15.41 -54.61
C GLU A 254 -5.80 14.36 -53.53
N CYS A 255 -4.88 13.44 -53.84
CA CYS A 255 -4.47 12.41 -52.91
C CYS A 255 -3.52 12.95 -51.82
N PHE A 256 -2.68 13.94 -52.13
CA PHE A 256 -1.86 14.63 -51.13
C PHE A 256 -2.70 15.55 -50.24
N THR A 257 -3.74 16.20 -50.77
CA THR A 257 -4.64 17.04 -49.97
C THR A 257 -5.46 16.24 -48.97
N GLU A 258 -5.89 15.01 -49.32
CA GLU A 258 -6.59 14.16 -48.36
C GLU A 258 -5.66 13.63 -47.26
N ILE A 259 -4.36 13.43 -47.55
CA ILE A 259 -3.34 13.09 -46.53
C ILE A 259 -3.15 14.27 -45.55
N GLU A 260 -3.05 15.49 -46.08
CA GLU A 260 -2.94 16.71 -45.27
C GLU A 260 -4.18 16.89 -44.38
N ARG A 261 -5.38 16.66 -44.91
CA ARG A 261 -6.65 16.75 -44.18
C ARG A 261 -6.77 15.74 -43.03
N GLN A 262 -6.27 14.52 -43.24
CA GLN A 262 -6.25 13.47 -42.22
C GLN A 262 -5.22 13.77 -41.11
N CYS A 263 -4.07 14.35 -41.47
CA CYS A 263 -3.08 14.82 -40.49
C CYS A 263 -3.61 15.99 -39.65
N ASP A 264 -4.28 16.97 -40.28
CA ASP A 264 -4.88 18.10 -39.55
C ASP A 264 -6.00 17.66 -38.60
N SER A 265 -6.83 16.68 -39.01
CA SER A 265 -7.85 16.09 -38.12
C SER A 265 -7.22 15.38 -36.92
N ALA A 266 -6.09 14.68 -37.10
CA ALA A 266 -5.39 14.02 -36.00
C ALA A 266 -4.72 15.01 -35.04
N ILE A 267 -4.20 16.14 -35.55
CA ILE A 267 -3.61 17.22 -34.75
C ILE A 267 -4.69 17.91 -33.92
N GLN A 268 -5.85 18.24 -34.50
CA GLN A 268 -6.96 18.86 -33.74
C GLN A 268 -7.47 17.95 -32.62
N TYR A 269 -7.48 16.63 -32.82
CA TYR A 269 -7.91 15.68 -31.80
C TYR A 269 -6.92 15.58 -30.63
N LEU A 270 -5.63 15.74 -30.90
CA LEU A 270 -4.57 15.81 -29.88
C LEU A 270 -4.64 17.13 -29.08
N ASP A 271 -4.96 18.24 -29.75
CA ASP A 271 -5.07 19.56 -29.13
C ASP A 271 -6.28 19.66 -28.19
N HIS A 272 -7.40 18.99 -28.54
CA HIS A 272 -8.58 18.88 -27.66
C HIS A 272 -8.37 17.98 -26.44
N GLN A 273 -7.48 17.00 -26.49
CA GLN A 273 -7.14 16.19 -25.31
C GLN A 273 -6.15 16.87 -24.35
N GLY A 274 -5.52 17.98 -24.76
CA GLY A 274 -4.71 18.83 -23.88
C GLY A 274 -5.51 19.84 -23.05
N TYR A 275 -6.83 19.95 -23.26
CA TYR A 275 -7.67 21.00 -22.65
C TYR A 275 -8.60 20.51 -21.52
N ASP A 276 -8.70 19.19 -21.30
CA ASP A 276 -9.42 18.61 -20.15
C ASP A 276 -8.46 18.32 -18.97
N ASP A 277 -7.66 19.32 -18.59
CA ASP A 277 -7.05 19.41 -17.26
C ASP A 277 -8.01 20.21 -16.36
N PRO A 278 -8.71 19.60 -15.38
CA PRO A 278 -9.58 20.31 -14.46
C PRO A 278 -8.72 21.02 -13.40
N GLY A 279 -8.03 22.09 -13.80
CA GLY A 279 -7.00 22.71 -12.97
C GLY A 279 -6.77 24.21 -13.08
N HIS A 280 -7.32 24.93 -14.07
CA HIS A 280 -7.02 26.36 -14.18
C HIS A 280 -8.18 27.22 -14.70
N ASN A 281 -9.10 27.53 -13.78
CA ASN A 281 -9.91 28.74 -13.84
C ASN A 281 -10.02 29.31 -12.42
N GLN A 282 -9.22 30.33 -12.11
CA GLN A 282 -9.58 31.50 -11.30
C GLN A 282 -8.32 32.33 -11.00
N HIS A 283 -8.07 33.37 -11.79
CA HIS A 283 -7.90 34.75 -11.31
C HIS A 283 -7.46 35.65 -12.47
N THR A 284 -8.41 36.39 -13.05
CA THR A 284 -8.24 37.78 -13.49
C THR A 284 -9.59 38.38 -13.88
N SER A 285 -10.28 38.95 -12.89
CA SER A 285 -11.00 40.22 -12.96
C SER A 285 -11.00 40.82 -11.57
#